data_AF-R0M9M5-F1
#
_entry.id   AF-R0M9M5-F1
#
_cell.length_a   1.000
_cell.length_b   1.000
_cell.length_c   1.000
_cell.angle_alpha   90.00
_cell.angle_beta   90.00
_cell.angle_gamma   90.00
#
_symmetry.space_group_name_H-M   'P 1'
#
loop_
_entity.id
_entity.type
_entity.pdbx_description
1 polymer ?
#
loop_
_entity_poly.entity_id
_entity_poly.type
_entity_poly.pdbx_seq_one_letter_code
_entity_poly.pdbx_strand_id
1 'polypeptide(L)'
;MNLYSTKSKVDSLELANILRDLEHAGENRENLSLLMGTINSMSDEAKLTMEKSLVNLSEPKEPGVLKNTLNSYNDAVNNIQRDFILGVPSDFDKLESIYSGVLSKFDFGIRFPVHAIINVIPKKEGERLKVINQ
;
A
#
# COMPACT_ATOMS: atom_id res chain seq x y z
N MET A 1 -3.18 -7.70 1.73
CA MET A 1 -4.32 -6.95 1.14
C MET A 1 -5.43 -7.91 0.76
N ASN A 2 -6.72 -7.52 0.86
CA ASN A 2 -7.84 -8.39 0.51
C ASN A 2 -8.62 -7.83 -0.68
N LEU A 3 -8.04 -7.93 -1.88
CA LEU A 3 -8.68 -7.58 -3.14
C LEU A 3 -9.03 -8.86 -3.90
N TYR A 4 -10.23 -8.92 -4.46
CA TYR A 4 -10.64 -10.02 -5.33
C TYR A 4 -10.12 -9.79 -6.74
N SER A 5 -9.47 -10.81 -7.30
CA SER A 5 -9.11 -10.84 -8.71
C SER A 5 -10.35 -11.16 -9.53
N THR A 6 -10.87 -10.19 -10.30
CA THR A 6 -11.96 -10.44 -11.26
C THR A 6 -11.45 -11.12 -12.54
N LYS A 7 -10.12 -11.15 -12.75
CA LYS A 7 -9.44 -11.82 -13.86
C LYS A 7 -8.06 -12.25 -13.35
N SER A 8 -7.89 -13.54 -13.03
CA SER A 8 -6.67 -14.13 -12.42
C SER A 8 -5.37 -13.99 -13.23
N LYS A 9 -5.34 -13.21 -14.32
CA LYS A 9 -4.21 -13.11 -15.26
C LYS A 9 -3.99 -11.73 -15.86
N VAL A 10 -4.80 -10.71 -15.52
CA VAL A 10 -4.68 -9.40 -16.16
C VAL A 10 -4.62 -8.32 -15.09
N ASP A 11 -3.41 -7.88 -14.80
CA ASP A 11 -3.21 -6.63 -14.08
C ASP A 11 -3.73 -5.47 -14.91
N SER A 12 -4.19 -4.40 -14.24
CA SER A 12 -4.23 -3.12 -14.93
C SER A 12 -2.82 -2.81 -15.41
N LEU A 13 -2.66 -2.50 -16.70
CA LEU A 13 -1.40 -2.00 -17.26
C LEU A 13 -0.84 -0.84 -16.43
N GLU A 14 -1.73 -0.05 -15.82
CA GLU A 14 -1.38 1.07 -14.94
C GLU A 14 -0.66 0.58 -13.68
N LEU A 15 -1.17 -0.47 -13.02
CA LEU A 15 -0.55 -1.03 -11.82
C LEU A 15 0.79 -1.68 -12.15
N ALA A 16 0.86 -2.45 -13.25
CA ALA A 16 2.10 -3.09 -13.68
C ALA A 16 3.20 -2.05 -13.99
N ASN A 17 2.85 -0.94 -14.65
CA ASN A 17 3.79 0.14 -14.93
C ASN A 17 4.26 0.82 -13.65
N ILE A 18 3.35 1.11 -12.71
CA ILE A 18 3.71 1.71 -11.41
C ILE A 18 4.68 0.80 -10.63
N LEU A 19 4.43 -0.51 -10.59
CA LEU A 19 5.31 -1.46 -9.91
C LEU A 19 6.68 -1.54 -10.60
N ARG A 20 6.71 -1.50 -11.93
CA ARG A 20 7.96 -1.46 -12.69
C ARG A 20 8.74 -0.17 -12.43
N ASP A 21 8.10 0.98 -12.45
CA ASP A 21 8.74 2.28 -12.16
C ASP A 21 9.30 2.30 -10.73
N LEU A 22 8.59 1.68 -9.79
CA LEU A 22 9.05 1.48 -8.43
C LEU A 22 10.26 0.53 -8.33
N GLU A 23 10.38 -0.48 -9.18
CA GLU A 23 11.58 -1.32 -9.20
C GLU A 23 12.78 -0.56 -9.78
N HIS A 24 12.56 0.25 -10.82
CA HIS A 24 13.63 0.96 -11.54
C HIS A 24 14.06 2.26 -10.84
N ALA A 25 13.20 2.89 -10.06
CA ALA A 25 13.57 4.05 -9.24
C ALA A 25 14.45 3.69 -8.02
N GLY A 26 14.91 2.44 -7.90
CA GLY A 26 15.67 1.90 -6.77
C GLY A 26 17.09 2.44 -6.57
N GLU A 27 17.59 3.33 -7.42
CA GLU A 27 19.00 3.77 -7.37
C GLU A 27 19.23 5.13 -6.69
N ASN A 28 18.20 5.91 -6.34
CA ASN A 28 18.36 7.27 -5.78
C ASN A 28 17.34 7.64 -4.70
N ARG A 29 17.23 6.87 -3.61
CA ARG A 29 16.16 7.05 -2.62
C ARG A 29 16.63 7.54 -1.27
N GLU A 30 16.95 8.83 -1.22
CA GLU A 30 17.03 9.57 0.05
C GLU A 30 15.65 10.05 0.53
N ASN A 31 14.61 9.90 -0.31
CA ASN A 31 13.28 10.45 -0.09
C ASN A 31 12.25 9.37 0.23
N LEU A 32 11.34 9.70 1.15
CA LEU A 32 10.16 8.89 1.43
C LEU A 32 9.29 8.79 0.17
N SER A 33 9.11 7.57 -0.33
CA SER A 33 8.24 7.28 -1.46
C SER A 33 6.96 6.61 -0.96
N LEU A 34 5.83 7.27 -1.20
CA LEU A 34 4.50 6.78 -0.87
C LEU A 34 3.68 6.62 -2.15
N LEU A 35 2.97 5.51 -2.25
CA LEU A 35 1.92 5.30 -3.25
C LEU A 35 0.57 5.41 -2.56
N MET A 36 -0.22 6.37 -2.99
CA MET A 36 -1.55 6.61 -2.46
C MET A 36 -2.55 6.55 -3.60
N GLY A 37 -3.61 5.78 -3.42
CA GLY A 37 -4.64 5.70 -4.45
C GLY A 37 -5.56 4.51 -4.29
N THR A 38 -6.33 4.32 -5.36
CA THR A 38 -7.37 3.29 -5.44
C THR A 38 -6.92 2.15 -6.34
N ILE A 39 -7.07 0.92 -5.86
CA ILE A 39 -6.93 -0.30 -6.65
C ILE A 39 -8.28 -1.03 -6.64
N ASN A 40 -8.93 -1.06 -7.79
CA ASN A 40 -10.23 -1.71 -7.95
C ASN A 40 -10.14 -3.21 -8.23
N SER A 41 -9.02 -3.69 -8.74
CA SER A 41 -8.78 -5.11 -9.00
C SER A 41 -7.29 -5.34 -9.17
N MET A 42 -6.84 -6.55 -8.87
CA MET A 42 -5.44 -6.95 -8.96
C MET A 42 -5.36 -8.44 -9.26
N SER A 43 -4.36 -8.89 -10.03
CA SER A 43 -4.06 -10.31 -10.16
C SER A 43 -3.46 -10.87 -8.86
N ASP A 44 -3.40 -12.19 -8.75
CA ASP A 44 -2.73 -12.83 -7.60
C ASP A 44 -1.22 -12.58 -7.67
N GLU A 45 -0.65 -12.51 -8.87
CA GLU A 45 0.76 -12.20 -9.11
C GLU A 45 1.12 -10.78 -8.64
N ALA A 46 0.37 -9.76 -9.05
CA ALA A 46 0.61 -8.39 -8.59
C ALA A 46 0.39 -8.25 -7.08
N LYS A 47 -0.57 -8.98 -6.51
CA LYS A 47 -0.77 -9.00 -5.05
C LYS A 47 0.47 -9.50 -4.34
N LEU A 48 1.03 -10.63 -4.78
CA LEU A 48 2.25 -11.19 -4.22
C LEU A 48 3.44 -10.25 -4.39
N THR A 49 3.59 -9.61 -5.55
CA THR A 49 4.66 -8.64 -5.79
C THR A 49 4.53 -7.44 -4.86
N MET A 50 3.34 -6.87 -4.73
CA MET A 50 3.11 -5.74 -3.82
C MET A 50 3.33 -6.09 -2.36
N GLU A 51 2.87 -7.26 -1.90
CA GLU A 51 3.07 -7.71 -0.52
C GLU A 51 4.55 -8.00 -0.20
N LYS A 52 5.37 -8.30 -1.22
CA LYS A 52 6.84 -8.45 -1.07
C LYS A 52 7.57 -7.12 -1.08
N SER A 53 7.17 -6.19 -1.95
CA SER A 53 7.95 -4.99 -2.27
C SER A 53 7.46 -3.74 -1.54
N LEU A 54 6.25 -3.76 -0.95
CA LEU A 54 5.61 -2.59 -0.34
C LEU A 54 5.06 -2.91 1.05
N VAL A 55 5.01 -1.89 1.89
CA VAL A 55 4.36 -1.94 3.21
C VAL A 55 2.99 -1.28 3.10
N ASN A 56 1.92 -2.00 3.47
CA ASN A 56 0.58 -1.41 3.58
C ASN A 56 0.48 -0.59 4.87
N LEU A 57 0.63 0.74 4.76
CA LEU A 57 0.54 1.69 5.87
C LEU A 57 -0.90 2.01 6.27
N SER A 58 -1.87 1.55 5.48
CA SER A 58 -3.30 1.78 5.72
C SER A 58 -4.04 0.59 6.32
N GLU A 59 -3.38 -0.56 6.55
CA GLU A 59 -4.02 -1.70 7.20
C GLU A 59 -4.28 -1.37 8.69
N PRO A 60 -5.52 -1.49 9.20
CA PRO A 60 -5.79 -1.31 10.62
C PRO A 60 -5.05 -2.34 11.48
N LYS A 61 -4.48 -1.90 12.61
CA LYS A 61 -3.75 -2.80 13.53
C LYS A 61 -4.64 -3.59 14.48
N GLU A 62 -5.84 -3.08 14.75
CA GLU A 62 -6.78 -3.69 15.69
C GLU A 62 -7.61 -4.78 15.00
N PRO A 63 -7.65 -6.01 15.56
CA PRO A 63 -8.50 -7.06 15.04
C PRO A 63 -9.98 -6.64 15.04
N GLY A 64 -10.70 -6.97 13.97
CA GLY A 64 -12.14 -6.71 13.87
C GLY A 64 -12.51 -5.31 13.39
N VAL A 65 -11.55 -4.42 13.13
CA VAL A 65 -11.82 -3.11 12.52
C VAL A 65 -12.18 -3.27 11.04
N LEU A 66 -13.25 -2.57 10.63
CA LEU A 66 -13.64 -2.48 9.22
C LEU A 66 -12.57 -1.71 8.44
N LYS A 67 -12.14 -2.31 7.32
CA LYS A 67 -11.17 -1.74 6.39
C LYS A 67 -11.75 -1.51 5.00
N ASN A 68 -13.04 -1.78 4.80
CA ASN A 68 -13.67 -1.50 3.52
C ASN A 68 -13.67 -0.01 3.24
N THR A 69 -13.20 0.38 2.05
CA THR A 69 -13.10 1.79 1.67
C THR A 69 -14.14 2.19 0.64
N LEU A 70 -14.89 1.23 0.11
CA LEU A 70 -16.02 1.46 -0.77
C LEU A 70 -17.32 1.15 -0.02
N ASN A 71 -18.29 2.06 -0.13
CA ASN A 71 -19.64 1.88 0.40
C ASN A 71 -20.50 1.07 -0.60
N SER A 72 -20.02 -0.13 -0.95
CA SER A 72 -20.76 -1.11 -1.75
C SER A 72 -21.13 -2.29 -0.87
N TYR A 73 -22.27 -2.94 -1.14
CA TYR A 73 -22.68 -4.14 -0.41
C TYR A 73 -21.59 -5.22 -0.42
N ASN A 74 -20.99 -5.47 -1.60
CA ASN A 74 -19.96 -6.50 -1.76
C ASN A 74 -18.69 -6.17 -0.98
N ASP A 75 -18.30 -4.90 -0.95
CA ASP A 75 -17.12 -4.44 -0.23
C ASP A 75 -17.31 -4.43 1.28
N ALA A 76 -18.50 -4.06 1.75
CA ALA A 76 -18.85 -4.08 3.17
C ALA A 76 -18.88 -5.53 3.70
N VAL A 77 -19.56 -6.45 3.00
CA VAL A 77 -19.69 -7.85 3.43
C VAL A 77 -18.35 -8.57 3.45
N ASN A 78 -17.50 -8.34 2.46
CA ASN A 78 -16.19 -9.01 2.36
C ASN A 78 -15.04 -8.19 2.98
N ASN A 79 -15.34 -7.06 3.60
CA ASN A 79 -14.39 -6.13 4.21
C ASN A 79 -13.21 -5.76 3.27
N ILE A 80 -13.53 -5.41 2.03
CA ILE A 80 -12.56 -5.17 0.93
C ILE A 80 -12.02 -3.75 1.02
N GLN A 81 -10.72 -3.63 1.31
CA GLN A 81 -9.99 -2.38 1.18
C GLN A 81 -9.64 -2.16 -0.29
N ARG A 82 -10.00 -0.99 -0.87
CA ARG A 82 -9.62 -0.59 -2.23
C ARG A 82 -8.71 0.63 -2.26
N ASP A 83 -8.74 1.44 -1.23
CA ASP A 83 -7.95 2.66 -1.10
C ASP A 83 -6.79 2.38 -0.15
N PHE A 84 -5.58 2.74 -0.59
CA PHE A 84 -4.36 2.34 0.09
C PHE A 84 -3.38 3.50 0.26
N ILE A 85 -2.58 3.39 1.31
CA ILE A 85 -1.33 4.12 1.50
C ILE A 85 -0.24 3.05 1.58
N LEU A 86 0.63 3.01 0.59
CA LEU A 86 1.71 2.04 0.46
C LEU A 86 3.05 2.76 0.57
N GLY A 87 3.97 2.20 1.35
CA GLY A 87 5.32 2.70 1.49
C GLY A 87 6.34 1.77 0.86
N VAL A 88 7.43 2.31 0.32
CA VAL A 88 8.55 1.49 -0.18
C VAL A 88 9.59 1.31 0.94
N PRO A 89 9.82 0.08 1.44
CA PRO A 89 10.63 -0.14 2.64
C PRO A 89 12.15 -0.11 2.40
N SER A 90 12.63 -0.24 1.16
CA SER A 90 14.07 -0.40 0.84
C SER A 90 14.96 0.72 1.37
N ASP A 91 14.38 1.88 1.69
CA ASP A 91 15.10 3.11 1.95
C ASP A 91 15.17 3.44 3.46
N PHE A 92 14.51 2.63 4.30
CA PHE A 92 14.30 2.91 5.73
C PHE A 92 14.63 1.67 6.59
N ASP A 93 15.16 1.89 7.80
CA ASP A 93 15.30 0.84 8.82
C ASP A 93 13.92 0.41 9.33
N LYS A 94 13.00 1.38 9.42
CA LYS A 94 11.62 1.15 9.82
C LYS A 94 10.68 2.06 9.05
N LEU A 95 9.68 1.48 8.41
CA LEU A 95 8.56 2.18 7.79
C LEU A 95 7.28 1.43 8.18
N GLU A 96 6.50 2.02 9.07
CA GLU A 96 5.28 1.38 9.60
C GLU A 96 4.21 2.44 9.90
N SER A 97 2.93 2.03 9.90
CA SER A 97 1.91 2.85 10.54
C SER A 97 2.05 2.75 12.06
N ILE A 98 1.83 3.84 12.79
CA ILE A 98 1.57 3.82 14.24
C ILE A 98 0.07 3.64 14.45
N TYR A 99 -0.70 4.38 13.65
CA TYR A 99 -2.15 4.36 13.63
C TYR A 99 -2.61 4.34 12.17
N SER A 100 -3.66 3.59 11.87
CA SER A 100 -4.28 3.52 10.55
C SER A 100 -5.74 3.13 10.68
N GLY A 101 -6.58 3.67 9.81
CA GLY A 101 -8.00 3.39 9.83
C GLY A 101 -8.75 3.92 8.62
N VAL A 102 -10.01 3.49 8.52
CA VAL A 102 -11.00 4.02 7.59
C VAL A 102 -11.88 5.00 8.34
N LEU A 103 -12.05 6.20 7.80
CA LEU A 103 -12.90 7.25 8.37
C LEU A 103 -14.38 6.99 8.03
N SER A 104 -14.95 5.92 8.57
CA SER A 104 -16.32 5.47 8.26
C SER A 104 -17.43 6.44 8.68
N LYS A 105 -17.15 7.39 9.58
CA LYS A 105 -18.09 8.47 9.96
C LYS A 105 -18.20 9.57 8.91
N PHE A 106 -17.35 9.56 7.89
CA PHE A 106 -17.50 10.42 6.72
C PHE A 106 -18.52 9.77 5.78
N ASP A 107 -19.81 9.99 6.06
CA ASP A 107 -20.94 9.42 5.29
C ASP A 107 -21.17 10.09 3.91
N PHE A 108 -20.30 11.03 3.51
CA PHE A 108 -20.41 11.70 2.22
C PHE A 108 -19.59 10.99 1.15
N GLY A 109 -20.28 10.33 0.22
CA GLY A 109 -19.68 9.80 -1.01
C GLY A 109 -19.69 8.27 -1.10
N ILE A 110 -19.15 7.77 -2.22
CA ILE A 110 -19.11 6.34 -2.54
C ILE A 110 -17.96 5.64 -1.79
N ARG A 111 -16.98 6.40 -1.28
CA ARG A 111 -15.77 5.90 -0.64
C ARG A 111 -15.54 6.54 0.72
N PHE A 112 -15.01 5.74 1.65
CA PHE A 112 -14.54 6.19 2.94
C PHE A 112 -13.06 6.56 2.86
N PRO A 113 -12.65 7.74 3.34
CA PRO A 113 -11.25 8.12 3.35
C PRO A 113 -10.41 7.18 4.22
N VAL A 114 -9.18 6.96 3.79
CA VAL A 114 -8.17 6.20 4.53
C VAL A 114 -7.20 7.18 5.15
N HIS A 115 -6.82 6.94 6.39
CA HIS A 115 -5.81 7.75 7.06
C HIS A 115 -4.81 6.88 7.80
N ALA A 116 -3.58 7.39 7.91
CA ALA A 116 -2.51 6.77 8.65
C ALA A 116 -1.61 7.83 9.28
N ILE A 117 -1.12 7.55 10.49
CA ILE A 117 0.01 8.23 11.11
C ILE A 117 1.17 7.26 11.03
N ILE A 118 2.26 7.66 10.39
CA ILE A 118 3.37 6.76 10.05
C ILE A 118 4.63 7.11 10.84
N ASN A 119 5.39 6.08 11.22
CA ASN A 119 6.72 6.21 11.77
C ASN A 119 7.75 5.89 10.68
N VAL A 120 8.75 6.76 10.55
CA VAL A 120 9.82 6.62 9.55
C VAL A 120 11.15 6.71 10.29
N ILE A 121 11.91 5.61 10.29
CA ILE A 121 13.27 5.56 10.83
C ILE A 121 14.22 5.40 9.65
N PRO A 122 15.00 6.45 9.32
CA PRO A 122 15.97 6.39 8.22
C PRO A 122 17.10 5.41 8.53
N LYS A 123 17.62 4.74 7.49
CA LYS A 123 18.83 3.93 7.60
C LYS A 123 20.00 4.78 8.09
N LYS A 124 20.82 4.24 9.00
CA LYS A 124 22.07 4.87 9.46
C LYS A 124 23.02 5.13 8.28
N GLU A 125 23.70 6.27 8.28
CA GLU A 125 24.58 6.75 7.18
C GLU A 125 25.61 5.70 6.68
N GLY A 126 26.07 4.78 7.53
CA GLY A 126 27.07 3.76 7.18
C GLY A 126 26.56 2.53 6.42
N GLU A 127 25.25 2.28 6.37
CA GLU A 127 24.66 1.17 5.59
C GLU A 127 24.15 1.62 4.22
N ARG A 128 23.99 2.93 4.02
CA ARG A 128 23.58 3.54 2.75
C ARG A 128 24.62 3.35 1.63
N LEU A 129 25.90 3.40 1.98
CA LEU A 129 27.02 3.34 1.02
C LEU A 129 27.34 1.93 0.49
N LYS A 130 26.76 0.87 1.07
CA LYS A 130 27.01 -0.51 0.63
C LYS A 130 26.16 -0.94 -0.57
N VAL A 131 25.03 -0.29 -0.81
CA VAL A 131 24.12 -0.63 -1.91
C VAL A 131 24.57 0.00 -3.24
N ILE A 132 25.32 1.11 -3.19
CA ILE A 132 25.77 1.84 -4.38
C ILE A 132 26.98 1.17 -5.08
N ASN A 133 27.62 0.19 -4.43
CA ASN A 133 28.85 -0.46 -4.91
C ASN A 133 28.72 -1.97 -5.22
N GLN A 134 27.51 -2.47 -5.54
CA GLN A 134 27.32 -3.87 -5.99
C GLN A 134 26.68 -3.95 -7.36
#